data_AF-A0A804RN07-F1
#
_entry.id   AF-A0A804RN07-F1
#
_cell.length_a   1.000
_cell.length_b   1.000
_cell.length_c   1.000
_cell.angle_alpha   90.00
_cell.angle_beta   90.00
_cell.angle_gamma   90.00
#
_symmetry.space_group_name_H-M   'P 1'
#
loop_
_entity.id
_entity.type
_entity.pdbx_description
1 polymer ?
#
loop_
_entity_poly.entity_id
_entity_poly.type
_entity_poly.pdbx_seq_one_letter_code
_entity_poly.pdbx_strand_id
1 'polypeptide(L)'
;MEEKLQEEKQLRQELRVLHDELDDLESQRLSIKERKDAVKKKKKDTQKAERTLSMCLSVTNIIPNLEDQDKVSGYIVDQNRKKIEKFEFENTTPPVEICDELWKKI
;
A
#
# COMPACT_ATOMS: atom_id res chain seq x y z
N MET A 1 -1.68 25.69 -59.22
CA MET A 1 -1.06 26.36 -58.06
C MET A 1 -1.94 26.18 -56.83
N GLU A 2 -3.27 26.34 -56.97
CA GLU A 2 -4.29 25.96 -55.96
C GLU A 2 -4.13 24.56 -55.36
N GLU A 3 -4.01 23.49 -56.16
CA GLU A 3 -3.95 22.12 -55.63
C GLU A 3 -2.80 21.90 -54.64
N LYS A 4 -1.60 22.41 -54.97
CA LYS A 4 -0.43 22.32 -54.08
C LYS A 4 -0.64 23.07 -52.76
N LEU A 5 -1.34 24.20 -52.81
CA LEU A 5 -1.66 24.99 -51.61
C LEU A 5 -2.71 24.27 -50.75
N GLN A 6 -3.64 23.55 -51.37
CA GLN A 6 -4.67 22.79 -50.67
C GLN A 6 -4.09 21.52 -50.01
N GLU A 7 -3.20 20.82 -50.72
CA GLU A 7 -2.44 19.68 -50.21
C GLU A 7 -1.55 20.07 -49.01
N GLU A 8 -0.84 21.20 -49.11
CA GLU A 8 -0.03 21.72 -48.01
C GLU A 8 -0.85 22.03 -46.75
N LYS A 9 -2.04 22.63 -46.92
CA LYS A 9 -2.97 22.90 -45.81
C LYS A 9 -3.45 21.61 -45.16
N GLN A 10 -3.76 20.59 -45.95
CA GLN A 10 -4.21 19.30 -45.44
C GLN A 10 -3.09 18.61 -44.65
N LEU A 11 -1.88 18.57 -45.18
CA LEU A 11 -0.71 18.00 -44.48
C LEU A 11 -0.42 18.71 -43.16
N ARG A 12 -0.55 20.04 -43.11
CA ARG A 12 -0.41 20.80 -41.84
C ARG A 12 -1.50 20.44 -40.82
N GLN A 13 -2.72 20.19 -41.28
CA GLN A 13 -3.82 19.76 -40.42
C GLN A 13 -3.53 18.35 -39.85
N GLU A 14 -3.10 17.42 -40.70
CA GLU A 14 -2.72 16.06 -40.30
C GLU A 14 -1.54 16.07 -39.32
N LEU A 15 -0.51 16.89 -39.59
CA LEU A 15 0.61 17.06 -38.66
C LEU A 15 0.18 17.61 -37.30
N ARG A 16 -0.80 18.52 -37.26
CA ARG A 16 -1.34 19.03 -36.00
C ARG A 16 -2.03 17.91 -35.21
N VAL A 17 -2.90 17.14 -35.86
CA VAL A 17 -3.60 16.02 -35.22
C VAL A 17 -2.62 14.98 -34.70
N LEU A 18 -1.60 14.62 -35.49
CA LEU A 18 -0.56 13.69 -35.08
C LEU A 18 0.25 14.22 -33.89
N HIS A 19 0.49 15.54 -33.83
CA HIS A 19 1.20 16.15 -32.72
C HIS A 19 0.37 16.09 -31.43
N ASP A 20 -0.92 16.42 -31.51
CA ASP A 20 -1.84 16.36 -30.36
C ASP A 20 -1.96 14.91 -29.84
N GLU A 21 -2.06 13.93 -30.74
CA GLU A 21 -2.07 12.50 -30.37
C GLU A 21 -0.76 12.06 -29.71
N LEU A 22 0.39 12.55 -30.20
CA LEU A 22 1.69 12.25 -29.62
C LEU A 22 1.83 12.81 -28.21
N ASP A 23 1.36 14.04 -27.99
CA ASP A 23 1.38 14.71 -26.69
C ASP A 23 0.46 13.97 -25.69
N ASP A 24 -0.73 13.55 -26.13
CA ASP A 24 -1.63 12.73 -25.34
C ASP A 24 -1.02 11.37 -24.96
N LEU A 25 -0.35 10.70 -25.89
CA LEU A 25 0.36 9.45 -25.63
C LEU A 25 1.51 9.64 -24.66
N GLU A 26 2.25 10.74 -24.76
CA GLU A 26 3.34 11.07 -23.84
C GLU A 26 2.80 11.31 -22.41
N SER A 27 1.70 12.05 -22.30
CA SER A 27 1.00 12.27 -21.02
C SER A 27 0.52 10.95 -20.40
N GLN A 28 -0.09 10.07 -21.20
CA GLN A 28 -0.50 8.74 -20.76
C GLN A 28 0.70 7.89 -20.32
N ARG A 29 1.82 7.94 -21.06
CA ARG A 29 3.05 7.21 -20.73
C ARG A 29 3.60 7.65 -19.37
N LEU A 30 3.63 8.95 -19.10
CA LEU A 30 4.06 9.50 -17.81
C LEU A 30 3.14 9.05 -16.68
N SER A 31 1.82 9.14 -16.86
CA SER A 31 0.84 8.66 -15.87
C SER A 31 0.99 7.17 -15.56
N ILE A 32 1.19 6.33 -16.59
CA ILE A 32 1.42 4.89 -16.41
C ILE A 32 2.72 4.64 -15.63
N LYS A 33 3.79 5.39 -15.93
CA LYS A 33 5.08 5.26 -15.25
C LYS A 33 4.94 5.61 -13.76
N GLU A 34 4.28 6.70 -13.42
CA GLU A 34 4.03 7.11 -12.04
C GLU A 34 3.21 6.06 -11.27
N ARG A 35 2.13 5.56 -11.89
CA ARG A 35 1.32 4.48 -11.31
C ARG A 35 2.13 3.21 -11.07
N LYS A 36 2.99 2.83 -12.03
CA LYS A 36 3.86 1.66 -11.91
C LYS A 36 4.83 1.80 -10.74
N ASP A 37 5.43 2.98 -10.56
CA ASP A 37 6.36 3.22 -9.46
C ASP A 37 5.65 3.31 -8.10
N ALA A 38 4.45 3.89 -8.04
CA ALA A 38 3.60 3.85 -6.85
C ALA A 38 3.25 2.40 -6.44
N VAL A 39 2.91 1.54 -7.40
CA VAL A 39 2.63 0.11 -7.13
C VAL A 39 3.87 -0.61 -6.61
N LYS A 40 5.05 -0.38 -7.22
CA LYS A 40 6.31 -0.97 -6.73
C LYS A 40 6.61 -0.54 -5.29
N LYS A 41 6.42 0.75 -4.97
CA LYS A 41 6.63 1.28 -3.63
C LYS A 41 5.68 0.61 -2.63
N LYS A 42 4.37 0.58 -2.93
CA LYS A 42 3.38 -0.11 -2.09
C LYS A 42 3.75 -1.57 -1.85
N LYS A 43 4.14 -2.31 -2.89
CA LYS A 43 4.57 -3.72 -2.76
C LYS A 43 5.77 -3.86 -1.81
N LYS A 44 6.77 -2.99 -1.92
CA LYS A 44 7.93 -2.99 -1.03
C LYS A 44 7.53 -2.69 0.42
N ASP A 45 6.67 -1.71 0.62
CA ASP A 45 6.20 -1.30 1.94
C ASP A 45 5.35 -2.41 2.59
N THR A 46 4.47 -3.07 1.83
CA THR A 46 3.70 -4.25 2.29
C THR A 46 4.62 -5.40 2.68
N GLN A 47 5.62 -5.74 1.86
CA GLN A 47 6.59 -6.79 2.20
C GLN A 47 7.38 -6.45 3.46
N LYS A 48 7.72 -5.17 3.66
CA LYS A 48 8.38 -4.72 4.90
C LYS A 48 7.46 -4.89 6.11
N ALA A 49 6.20 -4.48 5.99
CA ALA A 49 5.20 -4.64 7.06
C ALA A 49 4.97 -6.12 7.42
N GLU A 50 4.81 -7.00 6.42
CA GLU A 50 4.68 -8.45 6.62
C GLU A 50 5.88 -9.04 7.37
N ARG A 51 7.11 -8.65 7.00
CA ARG A 51 8.33 -9.10 7.70
C ARG A 51 8.36 -8.62 9.14
N THR A 52 8.01 -7.36 9.39
CA THR A 52 7.96 -6.80 10.75
C THR A 52 6.91 -7.54 11.59
N LEU A 53 5.72 -7.77 11.05
CA LEU A 53 4.66 -8.52 11.74
C LEU A 53 5.08 -9.97 12.01
N SER A 54 5.70 -10.64 11.03
CA SER A 54 6.20 -12.01 11.19
C SER A 54 7.29 -12.09 12.27
N MET A 55 8.18 -11.09 12.32
CA MET A 55 9.21 -11.00 13.35
C MET A 55 8.58 -10.81 14.73
N CYS A 56 7.66 -9.85 14.88
CA CYS A 56 6.95 -9.63 16.13
C CYS A 56 6.21 -10.89 16.59
N LEU A 57 5.45 -11.53 15.70
CA LEU A 57 4.73 -12.78 15.99
C LEU A 57 5.67 -13.90 16.43
N SER A 58 6.88 -14.01 15.85
CA SER A 58 7.84 -15.04 16.23
C SER A 58 8.41 -14.87 17.64
N VAL A 59 8.38 -13.65 18.17
CA VAL A 59 8.91 -13.32 19.51
C VAL A 59 7.78 -13.35 20.54
N THR A 60 6.64 -12.76 20.21
CA THR A 60 5.55 -12.54 21.17
C THR A 60 4.45 -13.58 21.10
N ASN A 61 4.35 -14.31 19.99
CA ASN A 61 3.20 -15.15 19.64
C ASN A 61 1.84 -14.42 19.74
N ILE A 62 1.84 -13.09 19.65
CA ILE A 62 0.64 -12.26 19.68
C ILE A 62 0.13 -12.03 18.26
N ILE A 63 -1.16 -12.29 18.07
CA ILE A 63 -1.94 -11.91 16.90
C ILE A 63 -2.85 -10.74 17.34
N PRO A 64 -2.53 -9.49 16.96
CA PRO A 64 -3.37 -8.35 17.29
C PRO A 64 -4.67 -8.38 16.48
N ASN A 65 -5.75 -7.90 17.09
CA ASN A 65 -6.97 -7.57 16.37
C ASN A 65 -6.82 -6.18 15.74
N LEU A 66 -7.03 -6.08 14.43
CA LEU A 66 -6.90 -4.83 13.67
C LEU A 66 -8.26 -4.25 13.25
N GLU A 67 -9.37 -4.96 13.52
CA GLU A 67 -10.73 -4.52 13.15
C GLU A 67 -11.28 -3.49 14.14
N ASP A 68 -10.99 -3.67 15.43
CA ASP A 68 -11.41 -2.77 16.50
C ASP A 68 -10.30 -1.75 16.76
N GLN A 69 -10.57 -0.47 16.49
CA GLN A 69 -9.62 0.63 16.72
C GLN A 69 -9.83 1.32 18.06
N ASP A 70 -10.93 1.03 18.77
CA ASP A 70 -11.26 1.68 20.05
C ASP A 70 -10.56 0.99 21.23
N LYS A 71 -9.98 -0.19 20.98
CA LYS A 71 -9.35 -1.05 22.00
C LYS A 71 -8.09 -1.72 21.49
N VAL A 72 -7.16 -1.99 22.40
CA VAL A 72 -6.02 -2.86 22.14
C VAL A 72 -6.43 -4.29 22.48
N SER A 73 -6.72 -5.09 21.48
CA SER A 73 -7.17 -6.48 21.67
C SER A 73 -6.47 -7.46 20.74
N GLY A 74 -6.57 -8.75 21.05
CA GLY A 74 -5.97 -9.79 20.24
C GLY A 74 -5.88 -11.13 20.96
N TYR A 75 -5.01 -11.98 20.44
CA TYR A 75 -4.80 -13.34 20.92
C TYR A 75 -3.33 -13.65 21.13
N ILE A 76 -3.00 -14.32 22.22
CA ILE A 76 -1.68 -14.95 22.47
C ILE A 76 -1.81 -16.43 22.12
N VAL A 77 -0.95 -16.89 21.22
CA VAL A 77 -0.93 -18.28 20.73
C VAL A 77 0.22 -19.03 21.38
N ASP A 78 -0.05 -20.17 22.01
CA ASP A 78 1.02 -21.02 22.55
C ASP A 78 1.92 -21.56 21.41
N GLN A 79 3.18 -21.88 21.70
CA GLN A 79 4.18 -22.39 20.73
C GLN A 79 3.69 -23.64 19.99
N ASN A 80 2.82 -24.44 20.62
CA ASN A 80 2.19 -25.61 20.03
C ASN A 80 0.88 -25.32 19.27
N ARG A 81 0.46 -24.05 19.18
CA ARG A 81 -0.82 -23.56 18.64
C ARG A 81 -2.06 -24.23 19.24
N LYS A 82 -1.95 -24.78 20.46
CA LYS A 82 -3.01 -25.53 21.13
C LYS A 82 -3.86 -24.67 22.07
N LYS A 83 -3.29 -23.57 22.59
CA LYS A 83 -3.98 -22.64 23.46
C LYS A 83 -3.96 -21.25 22.84
N ILE A 84 -5.11 -20.60 22.88
CA ILE A 84 -5.33 -19.25 22.40
C ILE A 84 -5.92 -18.49 23.59
N GLU A 85 -5.16 -17.53 24.14
CA GLU A 85 -5.64 -16.64 25.19
C GLU A 85 -6.04 -15.31 24.57
N LYS A 86 -7.28 -14.86 24.78
CA LYS A 86 -7.74 -13.55 24.31
C LYS A 86 -7.32 -12.48 25.33
N PHE A 87 -6.83 -11.34 24.85
CA PHE A 87 -6.63 -10.14 25.66
C PHE A 87 -7.39 -8.94 25.08
N GLU A 88 -7.73 -7.99 25.94
CA GLU A 88 -8.45 -6.77 25.58
C GLU A 88 -8.13 -5.69 26.62
N PHE A 89 -7.72 -4.52 26.14
CA PHE A 89 -7.43 -3.33 26.93
C PHE A 89 -8.12 -2.13 26.29
N GLU A 90 -8.63 -1.23 27.11
CA GLU A 90 -9.19 0.04 26.62
C GLU A 90 -8.05 0.94 26.12
N ASN A 91 -8.30 1.74 25.06
CA ASN A 91 -7.29 2.67 24.56
C ASN A 91 -6.87 3.76 25.57
N THR A 92 -7.65 3.94 26.63
CA THR A 92 -7.31 4.83 27.76
C THR A 92 -6.27 4.23 28.70
N THR A 93 -6.03 2.91 28.64
CA THR A 93 -5.03 2.25 29.49
C THR A 93 -3.62 2.70 29.07
N PRO A 94 -2.75 3.09 30.03
CA PRO A 94 -1.39 3.52 29.71
C PRO A 94 -0.62 2.45 28.94
N PRO A 95 0.09 2.81 27.85
CA PRO A 95 0.82 1.83 27.03
C PRO A 95 1.83 0.99 27.81
N VAL A 96 2.47 1.56 28.83
CA VAL A 96 3.43 0.86 29.70
C VAL A 96 2.76 -0.28 30.48
N GLU A 97 1.55 -0.06 31.00
CA GLU A 97 0.80 -1.08 31.74
C GLU A 97 0.38 -2.22 30.81
N ILE A 98 -0.11 -1.88 29.60
CA ILE A 98 -0.46 -2.87 28.58
C ILE A 98 0.77 -3.71 28.21
N CYS A 99 1.92 -3.06 28.00
CA CYS A 99 3.16 -3.76 27.66
C CYS A 99 3.62 -4.69 28.78
N ASP A 100 3.65 -4.22 30.02
CA ASP A 100 4.05 -5.03 31.17
C ASP A 100 3.14 -6.25 31.35
N GLU A 101 1.83 -6.09 31.20
CA GLU A 101 0.87 -7.20 31.30
C GLU A 101 1.02 -8.20 30.15
N LEU A 102 1.26 -7.74 28.93
CA LEU A 102 1.49 -8.63 27.78
C LEU A 102 2.83 -9.36 27.88
N TRP A 103 3.91 -8.67 28.27
CA TRP A 103 5.24 -9.28 28.39
C TRP A 103 5.32 -10.31 29.51
N LYS A 104 4.53 -10.20 30.58
CA LYS A 104 4.42 -11.25 31.62
C LYS A 104 3.80 -12.56 31.11
N LYS A 105 3.07 -12.52 29.99
CA LYS A 105 2.35 -13.67 29.41
C LYS A 105 3.12 -14.38 28.30
N ILE A 106 4.23 -13.80 27.83
CA ILE A 106 5.13 -14.33 26.80
C ILE A 106 6.26 -15.07 27.48
#